data_AF-A0A926C0T5-F1
#
_entry.id   AF-A0A926C0T5-F1
#
_cell.length_a   1.000
_cell.length_b   1.000
_cell.length_c   1.000
_cell.angle_alpha   90.00
_cell.angle_beta   90.00
_cell.angle_gamma   90.00
#
_symmetry.space_group_name_H-M   'P 1'
#
loop_
_entity.id
_entity.type
_entity.pdbx_description
1 polymer ?
#
loop_
_entity_poly.entity_id
_entity_poly.type
_entity_poly.pdbx_seq_one_letter_code
_entity_poly.pdbx_strand_id
1 'polypeptide(L)'
;MKPIHLLPVILVFSVFSCGKNDPELCCSCREQSGSPVPYQYPPSSEITPLPYLEKLPRIQIPNQQLKNICTYDLVESYLTYPLINVLGFSNNFKDAFVRLTNDFNGAKELTNRNDGPAQLLKRHKLNNFTNFDLSWESKKQFDYKWTLMLLELTLSQDQILSKASAETKNELFKSAMQVKARRNTNPELFSFPNTGSNDFLIASVLFSTGYRPFTEYVASTPSVRNYLNGYLQGSIGTTQRLQIDKFANQYLATLPK
;
A
#
# COMPACT_ATOMS: atom_id res chain seq x y z
N MET A 1 17.44 -47.63 35.50
CA MET A 1 16.59 -46.48 35.11
C MET A 1 16.91 -46.12 33.67
N LYS A 2 15.88 -45.65 32.94
CA LYS A 2 15.64 -45.77 31.48
C LYS A 2 16.75 -45.30 30.52
N PRO A 3 16.84 -45.86 29.29
CA PRO A 3 17.63 -45.30 28.21
C PRO A 3 16.95 -44.03 27.66
N ILE A 4 17.75 -42.99 27.40
CA ILE A 4 17.30 -41.75 26.77
C ILE A 4 17.29 -42.00 25.25
N HIS A 5 16.09 -42.06 24.67
CA HIS A 5 15.92 -42.02 23.22
C HIS A 5 16.18 -40.59 22.72
N LEU A 6 17.32 -40.38 22.06
CA LEU A 6 17.58 -39.21 21.24
C LEU A 6 16.76 -39.34 19.94
N LEU A 7 15.67 -38.57 19.85
CA LEU A 7 14.95 -38.33 18.61
C LEU A 7 15.81 -37.46 17.69
N PRO A 8 16.01 -37.83 16.42
CA PRO A 8 16.66 -36.95 15.47
C PRO A 8 15.69 -35.81 15.12
N VAL A 9 16.07 -34.59 15.49
CA VAL A 9 15.45 -33.37 14.95
C VAL A 9 15.87 -33.28 13.49
N ILE A 10 14.99 -33.72 12.59
CA ILE A 10 15.15 -33.52 11.16
C ILE A 10 14.88 -32.04 10.89
N LEU A 11 15.95 -31.25 10.88
CA LEU A 11 15.94 -29.87 10.42
C LEU A 11 15.83 -29.92 8.89
N VAL A 12 14.59 -29.87 8.39
CA VAL A 12 14.31 -29.69 6.96
C VAL A 12 14.72 -28.26 6.60
N PHE A 13 15.99 -28.07 6.24
CA PHE A 13 16.40 -26.90 5.48
C PHE A 13 15.86 -27.06 4.06
N SER A 14 14.69 -26.51 3.80
CA SER A 14 14.25 -26.24 2.43
C SER A 14 15.19 -25.20 1.83
N VAL A 15 16.26 -25.70 1.18
CA VAL A 15 17.19 -24.89 0.41
C VAL A 15 16.45 -24.44 -0.85
N PHE A 16 15.87 -23.24 -0.82
CA PHE A 16 15.44 -22.56 -2.04
C PHE A 16 16.72 -22.13 -2.77
N SER A 17 17.25 -23.00 -3.62
CA SER A 17 18.39 -22.71 -4.47
C SER A 17 17.90 -21.78 -5.58
N CYS A 18 18.09 -20.48 -5.40
CA CYS A 18 17.97 -19.52 -6.49
C CYS A 18 19.37 -19.15 -6.96
N GLY A 19 19.74 -19.70 -8.11
CA GLY A 19 20.99 -19.40 -8.78
C GLY A 19 21.06 -17.93 -9.15
N LYS A 20 22.19 -17.28 -8.84
CA LYS A 20 22.44 -15.85 -9.10
C LYS A 20 22.51 -15.44 -10.58
N ASN A 21 22.35 -16.39 -11.52
CA ASN A 21 22.62 -16.18 -12.96
C ASN A 21 21.44 -16.54 -13.88
N ASP A 22 20.22 -16.66 -13.37
CA ASP A 22 19.06 -17.00 -14.20
C ASP A 22 18.28 -15.74 -14.64
N PRO A 23 18.14 -15.45 -15.94
CA PRO A 23 17.34 -14.32 -16.42
C PRO A 23 15.85 -14.43 -16.05
N GLU A 24 15.36 -15.60 -15.61
CA GLU A 24 14.02 -15.80 -15.07
C GLU A 24 14.04 -16.12 -13.57
N LEU A 25 14.50 -15.17 -12.75
CA LEU A 25 14.40 -15.32 -11.30
C LEU A 25 12.94 -15.58 -10.86
N CYS A 26 12.70 -16.65 -10.11
CA CYS A 26 11.36 -16.95 -9.62
C CYS A 26 10.88 -15.90 -8.59
N CYS A 27 9.57 -15.76 -8.40
CA CYS A 27 8.94 -14.68 -7.60
C CYS A 27 9.53 -14.56 -6.19
N SER A 28 9.62 -15.70 -5.49
CA SER A 28 10.14 -15.75 -4.12
C SER A 28 11.58 -15.23 -4.00
N CYS A 29 12.37 -15.42 -5.05
CA CYS A 29 13.78 -15.01 -5.06
C CYS A 29 13.96 -13.54 -5.39
N ARG A 30 13.09 -12.98 -6.24
CA ARG A 30 13.03 -11.51 -6.45
C ARG A 30 12.61 -10.79 -5.19
N GLU A 31 11.62 -11.34 -4.48
CA GLU A 31 11.19 -10.80 -3.19
C GLU A 31 12.32 -10.83 -2.16
N GLN A 32 13.04 -11.96 -2.04
CA GLN A 32 14.16 -12.11 -1.11
C GLN A 32 15.35 -11.21 -1.46
N SER A 33 15.64 -11.04 -2.75
CA SER A 33 16.73 -10.18 -3.22
C SER A 33 16.37 -8.68 -3.20
N GLY A 34 15.08 -8.35 -3.01
CA GLY A 34 14.60 -6.97 -3.08
C GLY A 34 14.76 -6.35 -4.47
N SER A 35 14.87 -7.15 -5.53
CA SER A 35 15.16 -6.70 -6.90
C SER A 35 13.98 -6.97 -7.82
N PRO A 36 13.00 -6.05 -7.90
CA PRO A 36 11.82 -6.23 -8.75
C PRO A 36 12.18 -6.03 -10.23
N VAL A 37 11.43 -6.69 -11.10
CA VAL A 37 11.48 -6.51 -12.56
C VAL A 37 10.10 -6.02 -13.03
N PRO A 38 9.76 -4.73 -12.79
CA PRO A 38 8.47 -4.19 -13.20
C PRO A 38 8.34 -4.14 -14.72
N TYR A 39 7.09 -4.19 -15.19
CA TYR A 39 6.75 -3.82 -16.54
C TYR A 39 7.15 -2.35 -16.78
N GLN A 40 7.88 -2.12 -17.88
CA GLN A 40 8.31 -0.79 -18.29
C GLN A 40 7.26 -0.23 -19.25
N TYR A 41 6.53 0.79 -18.81
CA TYR A 41 5.63 1.54 -19.69
C TYR A 41 6.43 2.38 -20.68
N PRO A 42 5.83 2.73 -21.83
CA PRO A 42 6.44 3.71 -22.71
C PRO A 42 6.77 5.01 -21.93
N PRO A 43 7.90 5.67 -22.25
CA PRO A 43 8.24 6.96 -21.65
C PRO A 43 7.09 7.97 -21.76
N SER A 44 6.92 8.82 -20.75
CA SER A 44 5.85 9.84 -20.74
C SER A 44 5.88 10.77 -21.96
N SER A 45 7.05 11.00 -22.56
CA SER A 45 7.24 11.77 -23.80
C SER A 45 6.68 11.10 -25.05
N GLU A 46 6.55 9.76 -25.06
CA GLU A 46 5.94 9.02 -26.17
C GLU A 46 4.41 9.00 -26.08
N ILE A 47 3.88 9.15 -24.86
CA ILE A 47 2.43 9.09 -24.58
C ILE A 47 1.81 10.49 -24.50
N THR A 48 2.63 11.52 -24.29
CA THR A 48 2.22 12.92 -24.34
C THR A 48 2.60 13.46 -25.73
N PRO A 49 1.67 14.03 -26.53
CA PRO A 49 0.46 14.75 -26.14
C PRO A 49 -0.87 14.02 -26.42
N LEU A 50 -0.91 12.67 -26.45
CA LEU A 50 -2.11 11.94 -26.86
C LEU A 50 -3.33 12.28 -25.96
N PRO A 51 -4.56 12.32 -26.52
CA PRO A 51 -5.78 12.38 -25.72
C PRO A 51 -5.90 11.22 -24.74
N TYR A 52 -6.57 11.43 -23.61
CA TYR A 52 -6.69 10.42 -22.54
C TYR A 52 -7.10 9.03 -23.04
N LEU A 53 -8.15 8.93 -23.87
CA LEU A 53 -8.65 7.67 -24.40
C LEU A 53 -7.66 6.97 -25.34
N GLU A 54 -6.79 7.74 -26.02
CA GLU A 54 -5.75 7.20 -26.90
C GLU A 54 -4.52 6.74 -26.12
N LYS A 55 -4.28 7.29 -24.93
CA LYS A 55 -3.21 6.83 -24.02
C LYS A 55 -3.49 5.42 -23.52
N LEU A 56 -4.72 5.16 -23.07
CA LEU A 56 -5.10 3.94 -22.36
C LEU A 56 -4.61 2.63 -23.00
N PRO A 57 -4.85 2.36 -24.30
CA PRO A 57 -4.40 1.11 -24.91
C PRO A 57 -2.87 0.96 -24.99
N ARG A 58 -2.11 2.06 -24.95
CA ARG A 58 -0.63 2.07 -25.06
C ARG A 58 0.08 1.84 -23.74
N ILE A 59 -0.64 1.96 -22.63
CA ILE A 59 -0.09 1.88 -21.27
C ILE A 59 -0.68 0.70 -20.49
N GLN A 60 -1.27 -0.28 -21.18
CA GLN A 60 -1.66 -1.56 -20.59
C GLN A 60 -0.46 -2.50 -20.51
N ILE A 61 -0.44 -3.37 -19.50
CA ILE A 61 0.51 -4.49 -19.47
C ILE A 61 0.01 -5.54 -20.49
N PRO A 62 0.84 -6.01 -21.44
CA PRO A 62 0.45 -7.08 -22.37
C PRO A 62 -0.09 -8.32 -21.64
N ASN A 63 -1.21 -8.89 -22.09
CA ASN A 63 -1.92 -9.96 -21.38
C ASN A 63 -1.04 -11.16 -20.98
N GLN A 64 -0.09 -11.55 -21.84
CA GLN A 64 0.83 -12.65 -21.54
C GLN A 64 1.79 -12.28 -20.41
N GLN A 65 2.30 -11.05 -20.39
CA GLN A 65 3.15 -10.56 -19.32
C GLN A 65 2.35 -10.37 -18.03
N LEU A 66 1.11 -9.86 -18.10
CA LEU A 66 0.25 -9.68 -16.93
C LEU A 66 -0.07 -10.99 -16.20
N LYS A 67 -0.23 -12.09 -16.94
CA LYS A 67 -0.47 -13.42 -16.36
C LYS A 67 0.77 -14.00 -15.66
N ASN A 68 1.96 -13.61 -16.11
CA ASN A 68 3.23 -14.18 -15.67
C ASN A 68 3.99 -13.30 -14.68
N ILE A 69 3.66 -12.00 -14.61
CA ILE A 69 4.29 -11.07 -13.67
C ILE A 69 3.92 -11.45 -12.25
N CYS A 70 4.91 -11.55 -11.37
CA CYS A 70 4.66 -11.83 -9.97
C CYS A 70 4.03 -10.63 -9.26
N THR A 71 3.41 -10.85 -8.10
CA THR A 71 2.69 -9.76 -7.41
C THR A 71 3.63 -8.67 -6.91
N TYR A 72 4.85 -9.04 -6.50
CA TYR A 72 5.90 -8.09 -6.13
C TYR A 72 6.25 -7.13 -7.28
N ASP A 73 6.51 -7.65 -8.49
CA ASP A 73 6.80 -6.84 -9.67
C ASP A 73 5.57 -6.08 -10.18
N LEU A 74 4.37 -6.66 -10.01
CA LEU A 74 3.12 -6.00 -10.38
C LEU A 74 2.87 -4.77 -9.50
N VAL A 75 3.23 -4.82 -8.21
CA VAL A 75 3.15 -3.65 -7.32
C VAL A 75 4.06 -2.52 -7.82
N GLU A 76 5.29 -2.83 -8.22
CA GLU A 76 6.19 -1.80 -8.79
C GLU A 76 5.67 -1.27 -10.13
N SER A 77 5.16 -2.16 -10.99
CA SER A 77 4.52 -1.78 -12.25
C SER A 77 3.30 -0.89 -12.02
N TYR A 78 2.56 -1.12 -10.94
CA TYR A 78 1.42 -0.28 -10.56
C TYR A 78 1.88 1.12 -10.11
N LEU A 79 2.95 1.22 -9.33
CA LEU A 79 3.47 2.49 -8.83
C LEU A 79 4.14 3.34 -9.93
N THR A 80 4.62 2.72 -11.00
CA THR A 80 5.21 3.41 -12.16
C THR A 80 4.21 3.66 -13.29
N TYR A 81 2.95 3.28 -13.12
CA TYR A 81 1.92 3.47 -14.14
C TYR A 81 1.74 4.96 -14.50
N PRO A 82 1.80 5.37 -15.79
CA PRO A 82 1.84 6.78 -16.17
C PRO A 82 0.68 7.65 -15.69
N LEU A 83 -0.48 7.04 -15.40
CA LEU A 83 -1.68 7.77 -14.94
C LEU A 83 -2.01 7.52 -13.46
N ILE A 84 -1.10 6.93 -12.68
CA ILE A 84 -1.31 6.63 -11.26
C ILE A 84 -1.61 7.89 -10.43
N ASN A 85 -1.08 9.03 -10.87
CA ASN A 85 -1.22 10.33 -10.19
C ASN A 85 -2.68 10.80 -10.11
N VAL A 86 -3.60 10.23 -10.90
CA VAL A 86 -5.05 10.50 -10.78
C VAL A 86 -5.57 10.26 -9.37
N LEU A 87 -4.95 9.32 -8.62
CA LEU A 87 -5.30 9.09 -7.22
C LEU A 87 -5.00 10.34 -6.39
N GLY A 88 -3.78 10.87 -6.46
CA GLY A 88 -3.36 12.01 -5.63
C GLY A 88 -4.08 13.34 -5.90
N PHE A 89 -4.69 13.50 -7.09
CA PHE A 89 -5.34 14.74 -7.51
C PHE A 89 -6.88 14.69 -7.48
N SER A 90 -7.48 13.58 -7.09
CA SER A 90 -8.95 13.46 -7.06
C SER A 90 -9.56 14.04 -5.78
N ASN A 91 -10.78 14.58 -5.90
CA ASN A 91 -11.59 14.98 -4.75
C ASN A 91 -12.18 13.78 -4.02
N ASN A 92 -12.42 12.67 -4.74
CA ASN A 92 -12.82 11.39 -4.18
C ASN A 92 -11.82 10.30 -4.58
N PHE A 93 -11.06 9.81 -3.61
CA PHE A 93 -10.00 8.83 -3.84
C PHE A 93 -10.55 7.42 -4.09
N LYS A 94 -11.71 7.08 -3.54
CA LYS A 94 -12.38 5.80 -3.81
C LYS A 94 -12.87 5.74 -5.25
N ASP A 95 -13.52 6.81 -5.73
CA ASP A 95 -13.97 6.88 -7.13
C ASP A 95 -12.78 6.89 -8.11
N ALA A 96 -11.70 7.62 -7.78
CA ALA A 96 -10.49 7.62 -8.58
C ALA A 96 -9.83 6.24 -8.65
N PHE A 97 -9.83 5.49 -7.53
CA PHE A 97 -9.33 4.13 -7.51
C PHE A 97 -10.20 3.18 -8.35
N VAL A 98 -11.52 3.26 -8.22
CA VAL A 98 -12.44 2.49 -9.08
C VAL A 98 -12.18 2.77 -10.54
N ARG A 99 -12.07 4.04 -10.93
CA ARG A 99 -11.73 4.44 -12.30
C ARG A 99 -10.38 3.87 -12.75
N LEU A 100 -9.34 4.00 -11.92
CA LEU A 100 -8.03 3.42 -12.20
C LEU A 100 -8.11 1.91 -12.43
N THR A 101 -8.86 1.17 -11.60
CA THR A 101 -9.02 -0.29 -11.78
C THR A 101 -9.84 -0.67 -13.01
N ASN A 102 -10.71 0.23 -13.51
CA ASN A 102 -11.43 0.01 -14.75
C ASN A 102 -10.56 0.27 -15.98
N ASP A 103 -9.71 1.30 -15.91
CA ASP A 103 -8.92 1.80 -17.04
C ASP A 103 -7.54 1.13 -17.18
N PHE A 104 -7.00 0.54 -16.11
CA PHE A 104 -5.68 -0.07 -16.07
C PHE A 104 -5.73 -1.53 -15.64
N ASN A 105 -5.35 -2.44 -16.55
CA ASN A 105 -5.40 -3.88 -16.33
C ASN A 105 -4.46 -4.38 -15.21
N GLY A 106 -3.34 -3.71 -14.95
CA GLY A 106 -2.44 -4.07 -13.85
C GLY A 106 -3.02 -3.72 -12.48
N ALA A 107 -3.73 -2.58 -12.35
CA ALA A 107 -4.47 -2.26 -11.12
C ALA A 107 -5.61 -3.25 -10.89
N LYS A 108 -6.35 -3.60 -11.95
CA LYS A 108 -7.40 -4.62 -11.90
C LYS A 108 -6.86 -5.99 -11.47
N GLU A 109 -5.74 -6.41 -12.05
CA GLU A 109 -5.09 -7.67 -11.71
C GLU A 109 -4.63 -7.65 -10.25
N LEU A 110 -3.98 -6.57 -9.81
CA LEU A 110 -3.48 -6.43 -8.45
C LEU A 110 -4.60 -6.53 -7.40
N THR A 111 -5.77 -5.91 -7.64
CA THR A 111 -6.92 -6.01 -6.74
C THR A 111 -7.56 -7.40 -6.74
N ASN A 112 -7.35 -8.21 -7.78
CA ASN A 112 -7.86 -9.58 -7.84
C ASN A 112 -6.97 -10.59 -7.09
N ARG A 113 -5.66 -10.31 -6.97
CA ARG A 113 -4.70 -11.23 -6.34
C ARG A 113 -4.84 -11.29 -4.82
N ASN A 114 -4.90 -12.50 -4.27
CA ASN A 114 -5.06 -12.73 -2.83
C ASN A 114 -3.84 -12.31 -2.00
N ASP A 115 -2.63 -12.39 -2.58
CA ASP A 115 -1.39 -11.93 -1.96
C ASP A 115 -1.10 -10.43 -2.21
N GLY A 116 -1.94 -9.75 -3.01
CA GLY A 116 -1.82 -8.32 -3.33
C GLY A 116 -1.68 -7.42 -2.11
N PRO A 117 -2.57 -7.51 -1.10
CA PRO A 117 -2.48 -6.68 0.12
C PRO A 117 -1.16 -6.88 0.88
N ALA A 118 -0.66 -8.12 0.96
CA ALA A 118 0.58 -8.43 1.66
C ALA A 118 1.80 -7.84 0.93
N GLN A 119 1.82 -7.88 -0.41
CA GLN A 119 2.90 -7.29 -1.21
C GLN A 119 2.87 -5.76 -1.18
N LEU A 120 1.68 -5.15 -1.24
CA LEU A 120 1.52 -3.71 -1.05
C LEU A 120 2.01 -3.28 0.35
N LEU A 121 1.70 -4.05 1.39
CA LEU A 121 2.20 -3.79 2.74
C LEU A 121 3.73 -3.91 2.84
N LYS A 122 4.34 -4.95 2.26
CA LYS A 122 5.81 -5.06 2.19
C LYS A 122 6.40 -3.82 1.55
N ARG A 123 5.84 -3.39 0.41
CA ARG A 123 6.29 -2.20 -0.31
C ARG A 123 6.10 -0.90 0.50
N HIS A 124 4.99 -0.78 1.22
CA HIS A 124 4.74 0.32 2.16
C HIS A 124 5.75 0.35 3.31
N LYS A 125 6.11 -0.81 3.88
CA LYS A 125 7.15 -0.91 4.91
C LYS A 125 8.53 -0.50 4.38
N LEU A 126 8.87 -0.85 3.14
CA LEU A 126 10.10 -0.39 2.49
C LEU A 126 10.10 1.12 2.23
N ASN A 127 8.93 1.69 1.93
CA ASN A 127 8.75 3.13 1.73
C ASN A 127 8.28 3.91 2.96
N ASN A 128 8.36 3.33 4.15
CA ASN A 128 8.05 4.05 5.37
C ASN A 128 9.22 4.96 5.76
N PHE A 129 8.94 6.04 6.49
CA PHE A 129 9.95 7.06 6.83
C PHE A 129 11.14 6.57 7.69
N THR A 130 11.31 5.26 7.98
CA THR A 130 12.61 4.76 8.45
C THR A 130 13.70 4.97 7.41
N ASN A 131 13.34 4.95 6.14
CA ASN A 131 14.29 5.00 5.04
C ASN A 131 14.29 6.37 4.34
N PHE A 132 13.57 7.36 4.88
CA PHE A 132 13.57 8.73 4.35
C PHE A 132 14.78 9.50 4.88
N ASP A 133 15.41 10.29 4.02
CA ASP A 133 16.60 11.06 4.34
C ASP A 133 16.46 12.50 3.81
N LEU A 134 16.60 13.46 4.72
CA LEU A 134 16.52 14.89 4.44
C LEU A 134 17.66 15.42 3.57
N SER A 135 18.77 14.69 3.49
CA SER A 135 19.91 15.07 2.65
C SER A 135 19.70 14.76 1.17
N TRP A 136 18.65 14.00 0.83
CA TRP A 136 18.34 13.69 -0.57
C TRP A 136 17.99 14.94 -1.36
N GLU A 137 18.24 14.89 -2.67
CA GLU A 137 17.75 15.92 -3.58
C GLU A 137 16.23 16.05 -3.50
N SER A 138 15.73 17.28 -3.64
CA SER A 138 14.31 17.61 -3.47
C SER A 138 13.38 16.75 -4.32
N LYS A 139 13.78 16.41 -5.56
CA LYS A 139 13.01 15.52 -6.43
C LYS A 139 12.87 14.12 -5.82
N LYS A 140 13.97 13.54 -5.33
CA LYS A 140 13.96 12.21 -4.71
C LYS A 140 13.11 12.21 -3.44
N GLN A 141 13.20 13.27 -2.63
CA GLN A 141 12.33 13.44 -1.47
C GLN A 141 10.85 13.47 -1.86
N PHE A 142 10.51 14.25 -2.91
CA PHE A 142 9.15 14.35 -3.43
C PHE A 142 8.64 12.99 -3.93
N ASP A 143 9.40 12.32 -4.80
CA ASP A 143 9.03 11.02 -5.37
C ASP A 143 8.78 9.97 -4.26
N TYR A 144 9.60 9.99 -3.21
CA TYR A 144 9.44 9.12 -2.05
C TYR A 144 8.13 9.37 -1.30
N LYS A 145 7.87 10.65 -0.94
CA LYS A 145 6.65 11.06 -0.23
C LYS A 145 5.40 10.77 -1.06
N TRP A 146 5.48 11.02 -2.37
CA TRP A 146 4.40 10.77 -3.33
C TRP A 146 4.09 9.27 -3.43
N THR A 147 5.13 8.42 -3.55
CA THR A 147 4.97 6.96 -3.58
C THR A 147 4.32 6.45 -2.30
N LEU A 148 4.74 6.95 -1.13
CA LEU A 148 4.13 6.57 0.13
C LEU A 148 2.66 6.98 0.21
N MET A 149 2.31 8.20 -0.22
CA MET A 149 0.92 8.65 -0.31
C MET A 149 0.10 7.73 -1.21
N LEU A 150 0.59 7.39 -2.41
CA LEU A 150 -0.09 6.47 -3.33
C LEU A 150 -0.30 5.08 -2.70
N LEU A 151 0.70 4.56 -2.01
CA LEU A 151 0.59 3.30 -1.28
C LEU A 151 -0.46 3.36 -0.18
N GLU A 152 -0.46 4.41 0.64
CA GLU A 152 -1.44 4.61 1.71
C GLU A 152 -2.87 4.72 1.14
N LEU A 153 -3.07 5.49 0.07
CA LEU A 153 -4.36 5.60 -0.61
C LEU A 153 -4.81 4.27 -1.19
N THR A 154 -3.90 3.49 -1.79
CA THR A 154 -4.21 2.16 -2.37
C THR A 154 -4.55 1.14 -1.28
N LEU A 155 -3.78 1.10 -0.20
CA LEU A 155 -3.98 0.20 0.94
C LEU A 155 -5.25 0.54 1.74
N SER A 156 -5.81 1.73 1.56
CA SER A 156 -7.07 2.17 2.19
C SER A 156 -8.32 1.69 1.45
N GLN A 157 -8.19 1.07 0.27
CA GLN A 157 -9.32 0.74 -0.57
C GLN A 157 -10.03 -0.53 -0.11
N ASP A 158 -11.36 -0.54 -0.15
CA ASP A 158 -12.16 -1.69 0.31
C ASP A 158 -11.83 -2.96 -0.48
N GLN A 159 -11.53 -2.83 -1.77
CA GLN A 159 -11.12 -3.94 -2.66
C GLN A 159 -9.78 -4.58 -2.22
N ILE A 160 -8.90 -3.81 -1.58
CA ILE A 160 -7.63 -4.31 -1.03
C ILE A 160 -7.85 -4.84 0.40
N LEU A 161 -8.50 -4.06 1.27
CA LEU A 161 -8.70 -4.42 2.67
C LEU A 161 -9.61 -5.65 2.85
N SER A 162 -10.58 -5.87 1.96
CA SER A 162 -11.43 -7.07 2.00
C SER A 162 -10.67 -8.37 1.71
N LYS A 163 -9.54 -8.29 0.99
CA LYS A 163 -8.65 -9.43 0.71
C LYS A 163 -7.51 -9.60 1.72
N ALA A 164 -7.23 -8.58 2.52
CA ALA A 164 -6.19 -8.64 3.53
C ALA A 164 -6.60 -9.60 4.67
N SER A 165 -5.69 -10.51 5.04
CA SER A 165 -5.87 -11.34 6.23
C SER A 165 -5.90 -10.48 7.51
N ALA A 166 -6.37 -11.05 8.62
CA ALA A 166 -6.36 -10.35 9.90
C ALA A 166 -4.92 -9.95 10.31
N GLU A 167 -3.95 -10.83 10.09
CA GLU A 167 -2.53 -10.56 10.34
C GLU A 167 -2.02 -9.42 9.45
N THR A 168 -2.37 -9.43 8.16
CA THR A 168 -2.00 -8.38 7.21
C THR A 168 -2.59 -7.03 7.62
N LYS A 169 -3.87 -6.98 8.03
CA LYS A 169 -4.50 -5.77 8.54
C LYS A 169 -3.84 -5.25 9.82
N ASN A 170 -3.50 -6.14 10.74
CA ASN A 170 -2.82 -5.76 11.98
C ASN A 170 -1.42 -5.20 11.72
N GLU A 171 -0.66 -5.84 10.83
CA GLU A 171 0.67 -5.38 10.44
C GLU A 171 0.63 -4.08 9.65
N LEU A 172 -0.38 -3.90 8.80
CA LEU A 172 -0.66 -2.65 8.10
C LEU A 172 -0.99 -1.53 9.09
N PHE A 173 -1.85 -1.81 10.07
CA PHE A 173 -2.20 -0.87 11.13
C PHE A 173 -0.97 -0.44 11.93
N LYS A 174 -0.17 -1.40 12.41
CA LYS A 174 1.09 -1.12 13.12
C LYS A 174 2.04 -0.27 12.27
N SER A 175 2.20 -0.61 10.99
CA SER A 175 3.06 0.14 10.07
C SER A 175 2.54 1.58 9.86
N ALA A 176 1.23 1.77 9.72
CA ALA A 176 0.63 3.10 9.57
C ALA A 176 0.82 3.94 10.85
N MET A 177 0.65 3.34 12.04
CA MET A 177 0.90 4.00 13.32
C MET A 177 2.37 4.42 13.50
N GLN A 178 3.33 3.62 13.04
CA GLN A 178 4.75 3.99 13.04
C GLN A 178 5.02 5.20 12.13
N VAL A 179 4.41 5.22 10.94
CA VAL A 179 4.47 6.36 10.03
C VAL A 179 3.86 7.61 10.68
N LYS A 180 2.72 7.48 11.35
CA LYS A 180 2.08 8.59 12.08
C LYS A 180 2.92 9.12 13.24
N ALA A 181 3.53 8.23 14.02
CA ALA A 181 4.41 8.63 15.12
C ALA A 181 5.59 9.46 14.60
N ARG A 182 6.23 9.00 13.51
CA ARG A 182 7.28 9.77 12.83
C ARG A 182 6.77 11.09 12.27
N ARG A 183 5.54 11.11 11.73
CA ARG A 183 4.80 12.32 11.30
C ARG A 183 4.80 13.41 12.33
N ASN A 184 4.41 13.04 13.54
CA ASN A 184 4.25 13.97 14.63
C ASN A 184 5.58 14.48 15.18
N THR A 185 6.66 13.70 15.10
CA THR A 185 7.97 14.10 15.64
C THR A 185 8.85 14.87 14.67
N ASN A 186 8.54 14.91 13.36
CA ASN A 186 9.37 15.59 12.34
C ASN A 186 8.50 16.39 11.35
N PRO A 187 7.67 17.35 11.81
CA PRO A 187 6.63 18.01 10.99
C PRO A 187 7.13 18.59 9.65
N GLU A 188 8.39 19.01 9.57
CA GLU A 188 9.07 19.48 8.35
C GLU A 188 9.13 18.42 7.24
N LEU A 189 9.17 17.13 7.58
CA LEU A 189 9.14 16.02 6.63
C LEU A 189 7.75 15.84 6.00
N PHE A 190 6.70 16.37 6.63
CA PHE A 190 5.31 16.04 6.32
C PHE A 190 4.53 17.20 5.72
N SER A 191 5.26 18.17 5.18
CA SER A 191 4.75 19.08 4.15
C SER A 191 4.15 18.30 2.97
N PHE A 192 3.33 19.00 2.16
CA PHE A 192 2.75 18.50 0.91
C PHE A 192 3.72 17.57 0.15
N PRO A 193 3.26 16.43 -0.40
CA PRO A 193 1.87 16.06 -0.71
C PRO A 193 1.09 15.35 0.41
N ASN A 194 1.71 15.05 1.55
CA ASN A 194 1.28 13.93 2.38
C ASN A 194 0.56 14.31 3.70
N THR A 195 -0.49 15.15 3.66
CA THR A 195 -1.12 15.69 4.88
C THR A 195 -2.43 14.99 5.32
N GLY A 196 -2.75 13.81 4.78
CA GLY A 196 -3.95 13.06 5.22
C GLY A 196 -4.13 11.61 4.78
N SER A 197 -3.29 11.06 3.89
CA SER A 197 -3.44 9.65 3.43
C SER A 197 -3.16 8.62 4.53
N ASN A 198 -2.26 8.93 5.46
CA ASN A 198 -1.97 8.03 6.59
C ASN A 198 -3.11 7.94 7.60
N ASP A 199 -3.69 9.09 7.95
CA ASP A 199 -4.88 9.13 8.81
C ASP A 199 -6.05 8.38 8.15
N PHE A 200 -6.15 8.49 6.82
CA PHE A 200 -7.17 7.79 6.04
C PHE A 200 -6.95 6.28 6.06
N LEU A 201 -5.71 5.84 5.90
CA LEU A 201 -5.32 4.44 6.02
C LEU A 201 -5.64 3.89 7.40
N ILE A 202 -5.29 4.60 8.47
CA ILE A 202 -5.58 4.20 9.85
C ILE A 202 -7.09 4.04 10.03
N ALA A 203 -7.88 5.05 9.66
CA ALA A 203 -9.33 5.01 9.76
C ALA A 203 -9.93 3.86 8.92
N SER A 204 -9.45 3.67 7.69
CA SER A 204 -9.94 2.61 6.80
C SER A 204 -9.65 1.21 7.36
N VAL A 205 -8.46 1.01 7.95
CA VAL A 205 -8.12 -0.26 8.59
C VAL A 205 -8.99 -0.49 9.83
N LEU A 206 -9.15 0.49 10.72
CA LEU A 206 -10.03 0.38 11.90
C LEU A 206 -11.47 0.02 11.52
N PHE A 207 -11.98 0.62 10.45
CA PHE A 207 -13.31 0.30 9.93
C PHE A 207 -13.37 -1.12 9.38
N SER A 208 -12.37 -1.51 8.57
CA SER A 208 -12.31 -2.82 7.91
C SER A 208 -12.09 -4.01 8.85
N THR A 209 -11.62 -3.77 10.08
CA THR A 209 -11.48 -4.79 11.13
C THR A 209 -12.76 -4.95 11.94
N GLY A 210 -13.75 -4.07 11.76
CA GLY A 210 -14.98 -4.06 12.54
C GLY A 210 -14.76 -3.64 13.99
N TYR A 211 -13.75 -2.82 14.29
CA TYR A 211 -13.47 -2.37 15.65
C TYR A 211 -14.64 -1.55 16.21
N ARG A 212 -15.46 -2.19 17.06
CA ARG A 212 -16.78 -1.71 17.47
C ARG A 212 -16.84 -0.24 17.91
N PRO A 213 -15.96 0.25 18.80
CA PRO A 213 -15.99 1.65 19.23
C PRO A 213 -15.82 2.63 18.06
N PHE A 214 -15.01 2.27 17.07
CA PHE A 214 -14.83 3.09 15.88
C PHE A 214 -16.00 2.98 14.90
N THR A 215 -16.53 1.78 14.65
CA THR A 215 -17.68 1.61 13.75
C THR A 215 -18.94 2.31 14.27
N GLU A 216 -19.16 2.31 15.59
CA GLU A 216 -20.25 3.07 16.24
C GLU A 216 -20.06 4.58 16.07
N TYR A 217 -18.82 5.07 16.21
CA TYR A 217 -18.50 6.47 15.96
C TYR A 217 -18.72 6.91 14.50
N VAL A 218 -18.33 6.06 13.55
CA VAL A 218 -18.61 6.28 12.11
C VAL A 218 -20.11 6.32 11.84
N ALA A 219 -20.89 5.45 12.49
CA ALA A 219 -22.34 5.41 12.34
C ALA A 219 -22.99 6.71 12.85
N SER A 220 -22.52 7.26 13.96
CA SER A 220 -23.07 8.48 14.57
C SER A 220 -22.50 9.79 14.03
N THR A 221 -21.43 9.75 13.22
CA THR A 221 -20.70 10.95 12.77
C THR A 221 -20.62 11.03 11.24
N PRO A 222 -21.57 11.71 10.56
CA PRO A 222 -21.64 11.77 9.09
C PRO A 222 -20.37 12.28 8.39
N SER A 223 -19.66 13.23 8.99
CA SER A 223 -18.39 13.75 8.46
C SER A 223 -17.32 12.66 8.35
N VAL A 224 -17.20 11.79 9.35
CA VAL A 224 -16.26 10.66 9.37
C VAL A 224 -16.69 9.58 8.37
N ARG A 225 -18.00 9.37 8.22
CA ARG A 225 -18.54 8.48 7.17
C ARG A 225 -18.18 8.98 5.78
N ASN A 226 -18.37 10.28 5.51
CA ASN A 226 -17.98 10.89 4.24
C ASN A 226 -16.47 10.80 4.01
N TYR A 227 -15.67 11.01 5.05
CA TYR A 227 -14.23 10.80 4.99
C TYR A 227 -13.89 9.38 4.53
N LEU A 228 -14.45 8.34 5.19
CA LEU A 228 -14.28 6.93 4.81
C LEU A 228 -14.86 6.57 3.43
N ASN A 229 -15.76 7.38 2.88
CA ASN A 229 -16.27 7.27 1.52
C ASN A 229 -15.35 7.93 0.46
N GLY A 230 -14.16 8.40 0.87
CA GLY A 230 -13.11 8.83 -0.04
C GLY A 230 -12.95 10.35 -0.16
N TYR A 231 -13.64 11.16 0.62
CA TYR A 231 -13.45 12.62 0.61
C TYR A 231 -12.40 13.02 1.66
N LEU A 232 -11.14 13.29 1.29
CA LEU A 232 -10.10 13.67 2.29
C LEU A 232 -10.11 15.16 2.66
N GLN A 233 -10.42 16.04 1.70
CA GLN A 233 -10.34 17.48 1.90
C GLN A 233 -11.64 18.02 2.52
N GLY A 234 -11.52 18.73 3.64
CA GLY A 234 -12.64 19.43 4.29
C GLY A 234 -13.71 18.54 4.93
N SER A 235 -13.60 17.20 4.84
CA SER A 235 -14.62 16.28 5.35
C SER A 235 -14.55 16.06 6.86
N ILE A 236 -13.38 16.16 7.47
CA ILE A 236 -13.20 16.03 8.93
C ILE A 236 -12.30 17.14 9.49
N GLY A 237 -12.73 17.72 10.62
CA GLY A 237 -11.98 18.73 11.36
C GLY A 237 -11.05 18.14 12.41
N THR A 238 -10.36 19.01 13.16
CA THR A 238 -9.42 18.63 14.22
C THR A 238 -10.04 17.72 15.27
N THR A 239 -11.28 17.99 15.70
CA THR A 239 -11.99 17.17 16.69
C THR A 239 -12.16 15.72 16.22
N GLN A 240 -12.59 15.52 14.98
CA GLN A 240 -12.75 14.17 14.43
C GLN A 240 -11.41 13.46 14.28
N ARG A 241 -10.35 14.16 13.85
CA ARG A 241 -8.99 13.59 13.76
C ARG A 241 -8.48 13.13 15.12
N LEU A 242 -8.60 13.96 16.16
CA LEU A 242 -8.22 13.59 17.52
C LEU A 242 -9.01 12.38 18.04
N GLN A 243 -10.28 12.28 17.68
CA GLN A 243 -11.11 11.14 18.05
C GLN A 243 -10.70 9.85 17.31
N ILE A 244 -10.36 9.93 16.01
CA ILE A 244 -9.76 8.82 15.25
C ILE A 244 -8.45 8.37 15.92
N ASP A 245 -7.58 9.30 16.31
CA ASP A 245 -6.32 9.00 16.98
C ASP A 245 -6.53 8.30 18.33
N LYS A 246 -7.54 8.72 19.09
CA LYS A 246 -7.94 8.04 20.33
C LYS A 246 -8.33 6.59 20.06
N PHE A 247 -9.18 6.33 19.07
CA PHE A 247 -9.57 4.97 18.69
C PHE A 247 -8.39 4.15 18.17
N ALA A 248 -7.50 4.76 17.40
CA ALA A 248 -6.31 4.11 16.88
C ALA A 248 -5.39 3.63 18.01
N ASN A 249 -5.14 4.47 19.01
CA ASN A 249 -4.34 4.08 20.18
C ASN A 249 -5.00 2.98 21.02
N GLN A 250 -6.33 3.03 21.18
CA GLN A 250 -7.08 1.97 21.86
C GLN A 250 -6.99 0.63 21.12
N TYR A 251 -7.16 0.64 19.79
CA TYR A 251 -7.02 -0.54 18.96
C TYR A 251 -5.59 -1.08 18.97
N LEU A 252 -4.57 -0.21 18.92
CA LEU A 252 -3.17 -0.64 19.00
C LEU A 252 -2.90 -1.46 20.28
N ALA A 253 -3.52 -1.07 21.39
CA ALA A 253 -3.39 -1.75 22.68
C ALA A 253 -4.08 -3.13 22.73
N THR A 254 -4.99 -3.44 21.80
CA THR A 254 -5.63 -4.76 21.72
C THR A 254 -4.88 -5.75 20.82
N LEU A 255 -3.91 -5.27 20.03
CA LEU A 255 -3.14 -6.12 19.13
C LEU A 255 -2.11 -6.98 19.89
N PRO A 256 -1.84 -8.21 19.42
CA PRO A 256 -0.75 -9.01 19.96
C PRO A 256 0.58 -8.28 19.77
N LYS A 257 1.42 -8.33 20.80
CA LYS A 257 2.76 -7.73 20.80
C LYS A 257 3.65 -8.42 19.79
#